data_AF-A0A859FA38-F1
#
_entry.id   AF-A0A859FA38-F1
#
_cell.length_a   1.000
_cell.length_b   1.000
_cell.length_c   1.000
_cell.angle_alpha   90.00
_cell.angle_beta   90.00
_cell.angle_gamma   90.00
#
_symmetry.space_group_name_H-M   'P 1'
#
loop_
_entity.id
_entity.type
_entity.pdbx_description
1 polymer ?
#
loop_
_entity_poly.entity_id
_entity_poly.type
_entity_poly.pdbx_seq_one_letter_code
_entity_poly.pdbx_strand_id
1 'polypeptide(L)'
;MGVLIGTSINLYSRFFRYAPRMLLYVAAPLLGIALAAWYFYLLYQVNYGEVRIYLLLAIVVGYLLYLRLFAKTVTKILDLVEKLVIRTCMLVYSLFYYIIVIPTKAILKVMVSSVMIIGTYTWRIFTAILTLIFKLTGLLYVATKTQHAYRHIKHKWLRRRD
;
A
#
# COMPACT_ATOMS: atom_id res chain seq x y z
N MET A 1 -1.44 -12.20 41.07
CA MET A 1 -2.63 -12.72 40.35
C MET A 1 -3.66 -11.64 40.04
N GLY A 2 -4.15 -10.85 41.01
CA GLY A 2 -5.16 -9.80 40.73
C GLY A 2 -4.72 -8.73 39.70
N VAL A 3 -3.43 -8.34 39.70
CA VAL A 3 -2.87 -7.45 38.67
C VAL A 3 -2.91 -8.07 37.28
N LEU A 4 -2.59 -9.35 37.15
CA LEU A 4 -2.66 -10.07 35.88
C LEU A 4 -4.08 -10.11 35.35
N ILE A 5 -5.06 -10.43 36.21
CA ILE A 5 -6.49 -10.42 35.86
C ILE A 5 -6.91 -9.03 35.36
N GLY A 6 -6.54 -7.97 36.11
CA GLY A 6 -6.80 -6.59 35.70
C GLY A 6 -6.16 -6.21 34.37
N THR A 7 -4.91 -6.61 34.13
CA THR A 7 -4.23 -6.38 32.86
C THR A 7 -4.89 -7.14 31.70
N SER A 8 -5.30 -8.39 31.90
CA SER A 8 -5.93 -9.23 30.87
C SER A 8 -7.29 -8.69 30.45
N ILE A 9 -8.09 -8.22 31.42
CA ILE A 9 -9.37 -7.53 31.16
C ILE A 9 -9.15 -6.29 30.30
N ASN A 10 -8.16 -5.47 30.64
CA ASN A 10 -7.86 -4.23 29.92
C ASN A 10 -7.32 -4.50 28.50
N LEU A 11 -6.51 -5.55 28.36
CA LEU A 11 -5.98 -6.02 27.09
C LEU A 11 -7.10 -6.53 26.17
N TYR A 12 -8.00 -7.37 26.70
CA TYR A 12 -9.18 -7.84 25.97
C TYR A 12 -10.06 -6.68 25.49
N SER A 13 -10.30 -5.71 26.37
CA SER A 13 -11.08 -4.51 26.04
C SER A 13 -10.49 -3.70 24.89
N ARG A 14 -9.15 -3.62 24.81
CA ARG A 14 -8.44 -2.91 23.73
C ARG A 14 -8.49 -3.67 22.41
N PHE A 15 -8.16 -4.96 22.42
CA PHE A 15 -8.15 -5.77 21.19
C PHE A 15 -9.53 -5.86 20.56
N PHE A 16 -10.57 -5.95 21.39
CA PHE A 16 -11.95 -6.04 20.93
C PHE A 16 -12.68 -4.70 20.94
N ARG A 17 -11.98 -3.55 20.91
CA ARG A 17 -12.62 -2.21 20.98
C ARG A 17 -13.74 -1.99 19.94
N TYR A 18 -13.70 -2.69 18.82
CA TYR A 18 -14.71 -2.61 17.75
C TYR A 18 -15.87 -3.61 17.89
N ALA A 19 -15.81 -4.51 18.88
CA ALA A 19 -16.90 -5.45 19.16
C ALA A 19 -18.09 -4.73 19.83
N PRO A 20 -19.31 -5.30 19.73
CA PRO A 20 -20.48 -4.72 20.38
C PRO A 20 -20.25 -4.58 21.90
N ARG A 21 -20.60 -3.41 22.46
CA ARG A 21 -20.34 -3.09 23.88
C ARG A 21 -20.88 -4.14 24.84
N MET A 22 -22.04 -4.72 24.55
CA MET A 22 -22.62 -5.81 25.35
C MET A 22 -21.70 -7.02 25.45
N LEU A 23 -21.03 -7.38 24.34
CA LEU A 23 -20.08 -8.48 24.33
C LEU A 23 -18.87 -8.18 25.21
N LEU A 24 -18.32 -6.95 25.18
CA LEU A 24 -17.24 -6.58 26.10
C LEU A 24 -17.68 -6.64 27.56
N TYR A 25 -18.86 -6.11 27.90
CA TYR A 25 -19.33 -6.07 29.28
C TYR A 25 -19.56 -7.46 29.87
N VAL A 26 -19.91 -8.45 29.04
CA VAL A 26 -20.07 -9.83 29.49
C VAL A 26 -18.76 -10.59 29.44
N ALA A 27 -18.04 -10.53 28.32
CA ALA A 27 -16.85 -11.35 28.10
C ALA A 27 -15.66 -10.94 28.97
N ALA A 28 -15.48 -9.65 29.27
CA ALA A 28 -14.36 -9.19 30.08
C ALA A 28 -14.43 -9.70 31.54
N PRO A 29 -15.56 -9.55 32.28
CA PRO A 29 -15.72 -10.18 33.59
C PRO A 29 -15.65 -11.71 33.52
N LEU A 30 -16.25 -12.33 32.49
CA LEU A 30 -16.22 -13.79 32.33
C LEU A 30 -14.79 -14.31 32.18
N LEU A 31 -13.95 -13.61 31.41
CA LEU A 31 -12.53 -13.89 31.26
C LEU A 31 -11.79 -13.75 32.61
N GLY A 32 -12.09 -12.71 33.37
CA GLY A 32 -11.50 -12.51 34.69
C GLY A 32 -11.86 -13.63 35.67
N ILE A 33 -13.13 -14.07 35.66
CA ILE A 33 -13.63 -15.19 36.47
C ILE A 33 -12.96 -16.50 36.02
N ALA A 34 -12.88 -16.74 34.71
CA ALA A 34 -12.23 -17.94 34.17
C ALA A 34 -10.74 -18.01 34.55
N LEU A 35 -10.01 -16.89 34.47
CA LEU A 35 -8.62 -16.82 34.91
C LEU A 35 -8.49 -17.04 36.42
N ALA A 36 -9.36 -16.43 37.22
CA ALA A 36 -9.38 -16.64 38.67
C ALA A 36 -9.66 -18.12 39.01
N ALA A 37 -10.63 -18.75 38.34
CA ALA A 37 -10.96 -20.17 38.50
C ALA A 37 -9.81 -21.09 38.07
N TRP A 38 -9.14 -20.76 36.96
CA TRP A 38 -7.96 -21.47 36.49
C TRP A 38 -6.82 -21.44 37.52
N TYR A 39 -6.52 -20.25 38.07
CA TYR A 39 -5.51 -20.12 39.13
C TYR A 39 -5.91 -20.86 40.40
N PHE A 40 -7.20 -20.83 40.75
CA PHE A 40 -7.72 -21.58 41.89
C PHE A 40 -7.54 -23.09 41.70
N TYR A 41 -7.79 -23.60 40.50
CA TYR A 41 -7.59 -25.00 40.14
C TYR A 41 -6.10 -25.40 40.21
N LEU A 42 -5.20 -24.59 39.65
CA LEU A 42 -3.76 -24.86 39.71
C LEU A 42 -3.25 -24.93 41.16
N LEU A 43 -3.68 -24.02 42.03
CA LEU A 43 -3.27 -24.06 43.44
C LEU A 43 -3.88 -25.24 44.21
N TYR A 44 -5.09 -25.65 43.84
CA TYR A 44 -5.71 -26.82 44.45
C TYR A 44 -4.88 -28.10 44.22
N GLN A 45 -4.34 -28.26 43.01
CA GLN A 45 -3.46 -29.38 42.68
C GLN A 45 -2.16 -29.38 43.51
N VAL A 46 -1.63 -28.21 43.86
CA VAL A 46 -0.34 -28.09 44.54
C VAL A 46 -0.48 -28.17 46.07
N ASN A 47 -1.57 -27.67 46.65
CA ASN A 47 -1.63 -27.43 48.09
C ASN A 47 -2.95 -27.88 48.75
N TYR A 48 -3.69 -28.80 48.11
CA TYR A 48 -4.97 -29.38 48.56
C TYR A 48 -6.05 -28.41 49.05
N GLY A 49 -5.85 -27.11 48.84
CA GLY A 49 -6.80 -26.07 49.19
C GLY A 49 -6.65 -25.43 50.57
N GLU A 50 -5.60 -25.71 51.35
CA GLU A 50 -5.41 -25.05 52.66
C GLU A 50 -5.33 -23.52 52.54
N VAL A 51 -4.77 -23.01 51.44
CA VAL A 51 -4.52 -21.58 51.22
C VAL A 51 -5.64 -20.84 50.46
N ARG A 52 -6.80 -21.47 50.22
CA ARG A 52 -7.86 -20.94 49.33
C ARG A 52 -8.39 -19.56 49.73
N ILE A 53 -8.61 -19.34 51.03
CA ILE A 53 -9.13 -18.06 51.54
C ILE A 53 -8.11 -16.94 51.30
N TYR A 54 -6.83 -17.20 51.57
CA TYR A 54 -5.75 -16.25 51.30
C TYR A 54 -5.61 -15.96 49.81
N LEU A 55 -5.87 -16.93 48.94
CA LEU A 55 -5.85 -16.74 47.49
C LEU A 55 -6.99 -15.82 47.02
N LEU A 56 -8.22 -16.07 47.48
CA LEU A 56 -9.36 -15.19 47.17
C LEU A 56 -9.10 -13.77 47.65
N LEU A 57 -8.58 -13.62 48.86
CA LEU A 57 -8.18 -12.32 49.40
C LEU A 57 -7.08 -11.67 48.55
N ALA A 58 -6.04 -12.42 48.16
CA ALA A 58 -4.95 -11.92 47.33
C ALA A 58 -5.40 -11.53 45.91
N ILE A 59 -6.42 -12.21 45.36
CA ILE A 59 -7.03 -11.84 44.08
C ILE A 59 -7.78 -10.52 44.20
N VAL A 60 -8.66 -10.39 45.20
CA VAL A 60 -9.44 -9.16 45.44
C VAL A 60 -8.52 -7.98 45.74
N VAL A 61 -7.62 -8.14 46.72
CA VAL A 61 -6.65 -7.10 47.09
C VAL A 61 -5.73 -6.78 45.92
N GLY A 62 -5.23 -7.79 45.20
CA GLY A 62 -4.39 -7.57 44.02
C GLY A 62 -5.11 -6.85 42.89
N TYR A 63 -6.41 -7.06 42.72
CA TYR A 63 -7.23 -6.35 41.74
C TYR A 63 -7.49 -4.90 42.16
N LEU A 64 -7.77 -4.64 43.45
CA LEU A 64 -7.89 -3.27 43.98
C LEU A 64 -6.56 -2.50 43.87
N LEU A 65 -5.45 -3.17 44.17
CA LEU A 65 -4.10 -2.63 44.01
C LEU A 65 -3.82 -2.29 42.53
N TYR A 66 -4.28 -3.15 41.61
CA TYR A 66 -4.23 -2.85 40.19
C TYR A 66 -4.99 -1.57 39.85
N LEU A 67 -6.26 -1.47 40.24
CA LEU A 67 -7.10 -0.31 39.94
C LEU A 67 -6.48 1.00 40.43
N ARG A 68 -5.86 0.98 41.62
CA ARG A 68 -5.38 2.20 42.28
C ARG A 68 -3.94 2.58 41.93
N LEU A 69 -3.04 1.60 41.84
CA LEU A 69 -1.61 1.83 41.70
C LEU A 69 -1.12 1.58 40.28
N PHE A 70 -1.56 0.50 39.65
CA PHE A 70 -0.96 0.00 38.41
C PHE A 70 -1.74 0.33 37.15
N ALA A 71 -3.03 0.63 37.24
CA ALA A 71 -3.89 0.86 36.07
C ALA A 71 -3.32 1.93 35.14
N LYS A 72 -2.89 3.08 35.68
CA LYS A 72 -2.29 4.17 34.90
C LYS A 72 -0.96 3.80 34.25
N THR A 73 -0.12 3.05 34.95
CA THR A 73 1.19 2.64 34.45
C THR A 73 1.03 1.59 33.35
N VAL A 74 0.18 0.60 33.59
CA VAL A 74 -0.14 -0.46 32.63
C VAL A 74 -0.75 0.14 31.36
N THR A 75 -1.74 1.04 31.47
CA THR A 75 -2.32 1.66 30.26
C THR A 75 -1.31 2.47 29.46
N LYS A 76 -0.41 3.23 30.12
CA LYS A 76 0.68 3.94 29.45
C LYS A 76 1.64 3.00 28.71
N ILE A 77 1.97 1.86 29.32
CA ILE A 77 2.83 0.84 28.69
C ILE A 77 2.11 0.24 27.48
N LEU A 78 0.83 -0.13 27.61
CA LEU A 78 0.06 -0.66 26.49
C LEU A 78 -0.04 0.36 25.34
N ASP A 79 -0.25 1.64 25.64
CA ASP A 79 -0.26 2.71 24.63
C ASP A 79 1.08 2.84 23.92
N LEU A 80 2.18 2.73 24.67
CA LEU A 80 3.51 2.78 24.10
C LEU A 80 3.74 1.60 23.15
N VAL A 81 3.39 0.39 23.58
CA VAL A 81 3.51 -0.84 22.79
C VAL A 81 2.65 -0.75 21.53
N GLU A 82 1.40 -0.34 21.64
CA GLU A 82 0.48 -0.18 20.51
C GLU A 82 1.04 0.81 19.48
N LYS A 83 1.48 1.99 19.93
CA LYS A 83 2.11 2.99 19.05
C LYS A 83 3.38 2.47 18.41
N LEU A 84 4.19 1.71 19.14
CA LEU A 84 5.45 1.17 18.64
C LEU A 84 5.18 0.12 17.55
N VAL A 85 4.24 -0.79 17.78
CA VAL A 85 3.83 -1.79 16.78
C VAL A 85 3.31 -1.11 15.52
N ILE A 86 2.39 -0.14 15.64
CA ILE A 86 1.84 0.59 14.48
C ILE A 86 2.94 1.32 13.71
N ARG A 87 3.85 2.01 14.41
CA ARG A 87 4.98 2.71 13.78
C ARG A 87 5.92 1.75 13.06
N THR A 88 6.25 0.61 13.66
CA THR A 88 7.09 -0.40 13.02
C THR A 88 6.41 -0.97 11.79
N CYS A 89 5.12 -1.30 11.83
CA CYS A 89 4.38 -1.76 10.65
C CYS A 89 4.36 -0.71 9.54
N MET A 90 4.10 0.56 9.87
CA MET A 90 4.13 1.65 8.88
C MET A 90 5.53 1.88 8.30
N LEU A 91 6.58 1.71 9.11
CA LEU A 91 7.96 1.81 8.66
C LEU A 91 8.30 0.66 7.69
N VAL A 92 7.91 -0.58 8.01
CA VAL A 92 8.12 -1.73 7.11
C VAL A 92 7.35 -1.53 5.80
N TYR A 93 6.10 -1.08 5.87
CA TYR A 93 5.30 -0.76 4.69
C TYR A 93 5.93 0.34 3.84
N SER A 94 6.40 1.42 4.48
CA SER A 94 7.03 2.53 3.75
C SER A 94 8.34 2.08 3.11
N LEU A 95 9.18 1.32 3.80
CA LEU A 95 10.39 0.73 3.21
C LEU A 95 10.05 -0.12 1.98
N PHE A 96 9.06 -1.00 2.07
CA PHE A 96 8.63 -1.81 0.93
C PHE A 96 8.13 -0.94 -0.23
N TYR A 97 7.34 0.09 0.06
CA TYR A 97 6.83 1.00 -0.94
C TYR A 97 7.95 1.79 -1.65
N TYR A 98 8.89 2.36 -0.90
CA TYR A 98 9.99 3.15 -1.46
C TYR A 98 11.04 2.30 -2.18
N ILE A 99 11.34 1.10 -1.67
CA ILE A 99 12.39 0.23 -2.22
C ILE A 99 11.90 -0.62 -3.39
N ILE A 100 10.62 -1.00 -3.42
CA ILE A 100 10.11 -1.91 -4.45
C ILE A 100 9.13 -1.16 -5.36
N VAL A 101 8.06 -0.60 -4.80
CA VAL A 101 6.96 -0.07 -5.62
C VAL A 101 7.41 1.13 -6.47
N ILE A 102 8.13 2.09 -5.89
CA ILE A 102 8.60 3.29 -6.62
C ILE A 102 9.58 2.94 -7.76
N PRO A 103 10.67 2.18 -7.53
CA PRO A 103 11.61 1.87 -8.61
C PRO A 103 10.97 1.00 -9.68
N THR A 104 10.10 0.04 -9.34
CA THR A 104 9.37 -0.73 -10.36
C THR A 104 8.51 0.17 -11.24
N LYS A 105 7.79 1.15 -10.67
CA LYS A 105 7.03 2.13 -11.46
C LYS A 105 7.95 2.98 -12.34
N ALA A 106 9.12 3.38 -11.83
CA ALA A 106 10.09 4.16 -12.60
C ALA A 106 10.63 3.36 -13.80
N ILE A 107 11.00 2.10 -13.59
CA ILE A 107 11.47 1.20 -14.66
C ILE A 107 10.40 1.03 -15.72
N LEU A 108 9.14 0.77 -15.32
CA LEU A 108 8.03 0.61 -16.25
C LEU A 108 7.80 1.88 -17.07
N LYS A 109 7.87 3.06 -16.44
CA LYS A 109 7.74 4.35 -17.12
C LYS A 109 8.85 4.56 -18.14
N VAL A 110 10.10 4.22 -17.79
CA VAL A 110 11.23 4.29 -18.72
C VAL A 110 10.99 3.35 -19.90
N MET A 111 10.60 2.09 -19.68
CA MET A 111 10.30 1.14 -20.76
C MET A 111 9.23 1.66 -21.72
N VAL A 112 8.10 2.14 -21.20
CA VAL A 112 7.01 2.69 -22.04
C VAL A 112 7.48 3.91 -22.82
N SER A 113 8.24 4.80 -22.17
CA SER A 113 8.77 6.00 -22.85
C SER A 113 9.74 5.65 -23.98
N SER A 114 10.61 4.65 -23.78
CA SER A 114 11.53 4.18 -24.82
C SER A 114 10.78 3.62 -26.03
N VAL A 115 9.74 2.80 -25.82
CA VAL A 115 8.92 2.26 -26.92
C VAL A 115 8.21 3.37 -27.68
N MET A 116 7.64 4.35 -26.97
CA MET A 116 6.95 5.49 -27.58
C MET A 116 7.91 6.35 -28.41
N ILE A 117 9.12 6.58 -27.89
CA ILE A 117 10.19 7.30 -28.58
C ILE A 117 10.53 6.58 -29.89
N ILE A 118 10.83 5.27 -29.82
CA ILE A 118 11.19 4.49 -31.01
C ILE A 118 10.06 4.56 -32.05
N GLY A 119 8.81 4.30 -31.64
CA GLY A 119 7.66 4.33 -32.54
C GLY A 119 7.45 5.69 -33.21
N THR A 120 7.59 6.79 -32.46
CA THR A 120 7.43 8.15 -33.01
C THR A 120 8.55 8.51 -33.98
N TYR A 121 9.80 8.11 -33.73
CA TYR A 121 10.90 8.31 -34.68
C TYR A 121 10.73 7.49 -35.94
N THR A 122 10.35 6.22 -35.84
CA THR A 122 10.08 5.37 -37.02
C THR A 122 8.97 5.95 -37.88
N TRP A 123 7.87 6.41 -37.27
CA TRP A 123 6.77 7.06 -37.99
C TRP A 123 7.20 8.35 -38.67
N ARG A 124 8.01 9.18 -38.02
CA ARG A 124 8.56 10.41 -38.61
C ARG A 124 9.44 10.12 -39.82
N ILE A 125 10.32 9.12 -39.73
CA ILE A 125 11.18 8.73 -40.86
C ILE A 125 10.31 8.22 -42.01
N PHE A 126 9.35 7.34 -41.72
CA PHE A 126 8.45 6.79 -42.72
C PHE A 126 7.66 7.87 -43.47
N THR A 127 7.06 8.81 -42.75
CA THR A 127 6.31 9.93 -43.34
C THR A 127 7.21 10.91 -44.09
N ALA A 128 8.45 11.13 -43.63
CA ALA A 128 9.44 11.94 -44.34
C ALA A 128 9.82 11.31 -45.70
N ILE A 129 10.07 10.00 -45.73
CA ILE A 129 10.36 9.28 -46.98
C ILE A 129 9.18 9.35 -47.94
N LEU A 130 7.96 9.09 -47.44
CA LEU A 130 6.75 9.11 -48.24
C LEU A 130 6.51 10.51 -48.86
N THR A 131 6.65 11.57 -48.06
CA THR A 131 6.53 12.96 -48.56
C THR A 131 7.62 13.34 -49.56
N LEU A 132 8.84 12.83 -49.41
CA LEU A 132 9.92 13.01 -50.39
C LEU A 132 9.58 12.36 -51.74
N ILE A 133 9.08 11.12 -51.72
CA ILE A 133 8.66 10.39 -52.94
C ILE A 133 7.53 11.16 -53.64
N PHE A 134 6.52 11.61 -52.91
CA PHE A 134 5.42 12.40 -53.49
C PHE A 134 5.90 13.74 -54.07
N LYS A 135 6.86 14.42 -53.43
CA LYS A 135 7.45 15.65 -53.96
C LYS A 135 8.25 15.39 -55.24
N LEU A 136 9.08 14.35 -55.28
CA LEU A 136 9.89 14.01 -56.45
C LEU A 136 9.02 13.62 -57.64
N THR A 137 8.03 12.76 -57.43
CA THR A 137 7.07 12.36 -58.48
C THR A 137 6.24 13.55 -58.96
N GLY A 138 5.79 14.43 -58.05
CA GLY A 138 5.12 15.68 -58.41
C GLY A 138 6.01 16.61 -59.24
N LEU A 139 7.30 16.74 -58.89
CA LEU A 139 8.26 17.58 -59.62
C LEU A 139 8.54 17.02 -61.02
N LEU A 140 8.68 15.70 -61.17
CA LEU A 140 8.80 15.04 -62.47
C LEU A 140 7.55 15.23 -63.33
N TYR A 141 6.35 15.13 -62.72
CA TYR A 141 5.09 15.38 -63.40
C TYR A 141 5.01 16.84 -63.91
N VAL A 142 5.41 17.82 -63.09
CA VAL A 142 5.46 19.23 -63.51
C VAL A 142 6.51 19.45 -64.60
N ALA A 143 7.71 18.88 -64.46
CA ALA A 143 8.79 19.01 -65.44
C ALA A 143 8.45 18.41 -66.81
N THR A 144 7.78 17.26 -66.84
CA THR A 144 7.31 16.65 -68.10
C THR A 144 6.20 17.50 -68.73
N LYS A 145 5.27 18.03 -67.94
CA LYS A 145 4.20 18.94 -68.42
C LYS A 145 4.77 20.22 -69.03
N THR A 146 5.78 20.84 -68.39
CA THR A 146 6.42 22.05 -68.92
C THR A 146 7.25 21.77 -70.18
N GLN A 147 7.94 20.63 -70.25
CA GLN A 147 8.64 20.21 -71.46
C GLN A 147 7.68 19.99 -72.64
N HIS A 148 6.54 19.33 -72.41
CA HIS A 148 5.51 19.18 -73.43
C HIS A 148 4.95 20.53 -73.91
N ALA A 149 4.66 21.45 -72.99
CA ALA A 149 4.22 22.81 -73.33
C ALA A 149 5.27 23.57 -74.15
N TYR A 150 6.55 23.50 -73.77
CA TYR A 150 7.66 24.14 -74.49
C TYR A 150 7.82 23.60 -75.91
N ARG A 151 7.79 22.27 -76.11
CA ARG A 151 7.84 21.67 -77.45
C ARG A 151 6.69 22.16 -78.33
N HIS A 152 5.48 22.23 -77.77
CA HIS A 152 4.29 22.66 -78.52
C HIS A 152 4.39 24.13 -78.98
N ILE A 153 4.96 25.01 -78.15
CA ILE A 153 5.22 26.41 -78.48
C ILE A 153 6.34 26.52 -79.52
N LYS A 154 7.45 25.77 -79.35
CA LYS A 154 8.60 25.78 -80.28
C LYS A 154 8.21 25.36 -81.70
N HIS A 155 7.42 24.30 -81.85
CA HIS A 155 6.92 23.87 -83.16
C HIS A 155 5.99 24.91 -83.83
N LYS A 156 5.28 25.70 -83.04
CA LYS A 156 4.41 26.78 -83.55
C LYS A 156 5.21 27.99 -84.04
N TRP A 157 6.35 28.27 -83.40
CA TRP A 157 7.26 29.35 -83.79
C TRP A 157 8.09 29.02 -85.04
N LEU A 158 8.58 27.78 -85.17
CA LEU A 158 9.37 27.37 -86.34
C LEU A 158 8.55 27.42 -87.64
N ARG A 159 7.27 27.05 -87.61
CA ARG A 159 6.33 27.13 -88.75
C ARG A 159 5.96 28.55 -89.20
N ARG A 160 6.34 29.60 -88.46
CA ARG A 160 6.12 31.00 -88.85
C ARG A 160 7.35 31.65 -89.47
N ARG A 161 8.48 30.93 -89.53
CA ARG A 161 9.77 31.46 -89.97
C ARG A 161 10.25 30.88 -91.31
N ASP A 162 9.57 29.85 -91.82
CA ASP A 162 9.61 29.36 -93.21
C ASP A 162 8.41 29.97 -93.97
#